data_AF-A0A800DQF2-F1
#
_entry.id   AF-A0A800DQF2-F1
#
_cell.length_a   1.000
_cell.length_b   1.000
_cell.length_c   1.000
_cell.angle_alpha   90.00
_cell.angle_beta   90.00
_cell.angle_gamma   90.00
#
_symmetry.space_group_name_H-M   'P 1'
#
loop_
_entity.id
_entity.type
_entity.pdbx_description
1 polymer ?
#
loop_
_entity_poly.entity_id
_entity_poly.type
_entity_poly.pdbx_seq_one_letter_code
_entity_poly.pdbx_strand_id
1 'polypeptide(L)'
;MTLKFRLLVGALSLLCLFSSSYMSFGFIERHYTLQEVIDSSTNIVFGTVESVDRKRLRAVVKVDENVMGKSGLTRIRINLAVGQRRPESTPEKMIRYFRKSEPVVLFYDRHAGQLNSLGYVGGKWFQCKTFVGDGRGWQDRWWNFVHIEIYMHRTFKGRTDDLQKQVRAILQKTKPILASEPAPEFNQASENYIKILIFSNRKYPAELRTLRQISKIGNYQFAYQITYDPNLPGLERTDILWFGYRALGEDGYLLNRRAEKRIKEFVKNGGVLIVSGQDSEAIPTGWFVGKLRGVEEKTEMGIHPSKNPGDMFQKPNKIATGNIYTEDSWNSWSKPFTLLATNNRRNVAVGMLKYGKGMYLITSLHHETYFQASSNGRLMENLIYCAAKYLDASMPRKTNGKSKAKREDRYDELENKIDKFQQKFRAIQKSIDQLNEVSKRELDKSREKEYPREKDGQPSSTEIPPQQDYYKEINVLLSKLQRKIDLFNREIKGDFSNSKSDLQALEKRLKEFRQSVGDVKDSLTELANEIEKSTK
;
A
#
# COMPACT_ATOMS: atom_id res chain seq x y z
N MET A 1 -30.22 61.30 22.50
CA MET A 1 -29.63 59.97 22.81
C MET A 1 -28.75 60.13 24.04
N THR A 2 -29.02 59.39 25.12
CA THR A 2 -28.28 59.52 26.38
C THR A 2 -26.89 58.88 26.28
N LEU A 3 -25.92 59.36 27.07
CA LEU A 3 -24.53 58.84 27.11
C LEU A 3 -24.49 57.31 27.33
N LYS A 4 -25.44 56.79 28.13
CA LYS A 4 -25.60 55.35 28.39
C LYS A 4 -25.94 54.55 27.13
N PHE A 5 -26.74 55.11 26.22
CA PHE A 5 -27.09 54.43 24.96
C PHE A 5 -25.88 54.35 24.01
N ARG A 6 -25.05 55.39 23.95
CA ARG A 6 -23.81 55.39 23.14
C ARG A 6 -22.79 54.37 23.66
N LEU A 7 -22.63 54.26 24.97
CA LEU A 7 -21.75 53.26 25.60
C LEU A 7 -22.25 51.83 25.35
N LEU A 8 -23.56 51.59 25.42
CA LEU A 8 -24.15 50.30 25.15
C LEU A 8 -23.93 49.87 23.69
N VAL A 9 -24.19 50.76 22.73
CA VAL A 9 -23.98 50.48 21.29
C VAL A 9 -22.50 50.28 20.98
N GLY A 10 -21.60 51.04 21.63
CA GLY A 10 -20.17 50.86 21.51
C GLY A 10 -19.71 49.49 22.04
N ALA A 11 -20.18 49.09 23.22
CA ALA A 11 -19.86 47.79 23.80
C ALA A 11 -20.40 46.63 22.95
N LEU A 12 -21.63 46.75 22.43
CA LEU A 12 -22.24 45.73 21.57
C LEU A 12 -21.49 45.58 20.25
N SER A 13 -21.05 46.69 19.65
CA SER A 13 -20.26 46.69 18.42
C SER A 13 -18.88 46.06 18.64
N LEU A 14 -18.25 46.32 19.79
CA LEU A 14 -16.99 45.67 20.16
C LEU A 14 -17.19 44.15 20.34
N LEU A 15 -18.28 43.75 21.00
CA LEU A 15 -18.60 42.34 21.22
C LEU A 15 -18.83 41.59 19.90
N CYS A 16 -19.49 42.22 18.92
CA CYS A 16 -19.69 41.67 17.57
C CYS A 16 -18.39 41.55 16.76
N LEU A 17 -17.41 42.44 16.98
CA LEU A 17 -16.09 42.35 16.35
C LEU A 17 -15.25 41.20 16.94
N PHE A 18 -15.40 40.90 18.23
CA PHE A 18 -14.70 39.75 18.84
C PHE A 18 -15.36 38.40 18.49
N SER A 19 -16.69 38.35 18.33
CA SER A 19 -17.42 37.11 17.98
C SER A 19 -17.34 36.73 16.50
N SER A 20 -16.87 37.62 15.62
CA SER A 20 -16.65 37.36 14.19
C SER A 20 -15.23 36.90 13.85
N SER A 21 -14.44 36.51 14.86
CA SER A 21 -13.18 35.78 14.70
C SER A 21 -13.44 34.34 14.25
N TYR A 22 -14.09 34.16 13.10
CA TYR A 22 -14.13 32.88 12.43
C TYR A 22 -12.68 32.44 12.22
N MET A 23 -12.35 31.21 12.65
CA MET A 23 -11.09 30.58 12.26
C MET A 23 -11.08 30.50 10.73
N SER A 24 -10.49 31.50 10.08
CA SER A 24 -10.13 31.36 8.67
C SER A 24 -9.07 30.28 8.65
N PHE A 25 -9.44 29.08 8.24
CA PHE A 25 -8.49 28.05 7.86
C PHE A 25 -7.75 28.57 6.63
N GLY A 26 -6.67 29.31 6.85
CA GLY A 26 -5.73 29.67 5.82
C GLY A 26 -5.05 28.38 5.37
N PHE A 27 -5.56 27.76 4.31
CA PHE A 27 -4.83 26.71 3.61
C PHE A 27 -3.62 27.35 2.92
N ILE A 28 -2.47 27.32 3.60
CA ILE A 28 -1.20 27.70 2.98
C ILE A 28 -0.85 26.58 2.00
N GLU A 29 -1.21 26.81 0.74
CA GLU A 29 -0.85 25.93 -0.36
C GLU A 29 0.68 25.90 -0.51
N ARG A 30 1.28 24.81 -0.02
CA ARG A 30 2.73 24.61 0.04
C ARG A 30 3.39 24.79 -1.34
N HIS A 31 4.50 25.52 -1.37
CA HIS A 31 5.30 25.66 -2.59
C HIS A 31 6.21 24.44 -2.77
N TYR A 32 6.10 23.78 -3.92
CA TYR A 32 7.02 22.70 -4.26
C TYR A 32 8.35 23.26 -4.74
N THR A 33 9.48 22.76 -4.23
CA THR A 33 10.80 23.09 -4.79
C THR A 33 11.15 22.17 -5.97
N LEU A 34 12.04 22.62 -6.85
CA LEU A 34 12.46 21.82 -8.00
C LEU A 34 13.14 20.51 -7.58
N GLN A 35 13.86 20.52 -6.44
CA GLN A 35 14.44 19.30 -5.86
C GLN A 35 13.34 18.29 -5.50
N GLU A 36 12.21 18.71 -4.96
CA GLU A 36 11.12 17.79 -4.58
C GLU A 36 10.48 17.13 -5.80
N VAL A 37 10.36 17.89 -6.90
CA VAL A 37 9.87 17.35 -8.18
C VAL A 37 10.85 16.31 -8.73
N ILE A 38 12.16 16.59 -8.66
CA ILE A 38 13.21 15.67 -9.10
C ILE A 38 13.16 14.39 -8.25
N ASP A 39 13.17 14.55 -6.93
CA ASP A 39 13.17 13.46 -5.98
C ASP A 39 11.93 12.57 -6.16
N SER A 40 10.77 13.16 -6.46
CA SER A 40 9.52 12.42 -6.68
C SER A 40 9.39 11.70 -8.02
N SER A 41 10.37 11.85 -8.91
CA SER A 41 10.37 11.21 -10.22
C SER A 41 11.15 9.90 -10.19
N THR A 42 10.72 8.86 -10.90
CA THR A 42 11.62 7.71 -11.18
C THR A 42 12.51 7.99 -12.39
N ASN A 43 12.03 8.88 -13.27
CA ASN A 43 12.68 9.21 -14.51
C ASN A 43 12.51 10.69 -14.83
N ILE A 44 13.55 11.26 -15.43
CA ILE A 44 13.49 12.60 -16.02
C ILE A 44 14.04 12.48 -17.42
N VAL A 45 13.25 12.91 -18.40
CA VAL A 45 13.66 12.94 -19.80
C VAL A 45 13.61 14.36 -20.33
N PHE A 46 14.63 14.69 -21.10
CA PHE A 46 14.61 15.86 -21.96
C PHE A 46 14.28 15.42 -23.38
N GLY A 47 13.46 16.22 -24.04
CA GLY A 47 13.05 15.93 -25.40
C GLY A 47 12.74 17.19 -26.17
N THR A 48 12.40 16.97 -27.43
CA THR A 48 12.05 18.02 -28.38
C THR A 48 10.75 17.64 -29.06
N VAL A 49 9.82 18.58 -29.19
CA VAL A 49 8.56 18.35 -29.90
C VAL A 49 8.85 18.05 -31.38
N GLU A 50 8.59 16.81 -31.80
CA GLU A 50 8.81 16.32 -33.16
C GLU A 50 7.65 16.71 -34.09
N SER A 51 6.40 16.54 -33.63
CA SER A 51 5.20 16.89 -34.38
C SER A 51 4.02 17.29 -33.49
N VAL A 52 3.11 18.10 -34.05
CA VAL A 52 1.91 18.60 -33.37
C VAL A 52 0.72 18.55 -34.33
N ASP A 53 -0.32 17.81 -33.97
CA ASP A 53 -1.62 17.82 -34.64
C ASP A 53 -2.58 18.70 -33.83
N ARG A 54 -2.79 19.94 -34.28
CA ARG A 54 -3.66 20.90 -33.60
C ARG A 54 -5.15 20.56 -33.72
N LYS A 55 -5.55 19.83 -34.76
CA LYS A 55 -6.96 19.45 -34.97
C LYS A 55 -7.35 18.32 -34.03
N ARG A 56 -6.47 17.33 -33.86
CA ARG A 56 -6.68 16.19 -32.96
C ARG A 56 -6.14 16.43 -31.55
N LEU A 57 -5.52 17.58 -31.30
CA LEU A 57 -4.90 17.96 -30.02
C LEU A 57 -3.91 16.89 -29.55
N ARG A 58 -2.93 16.57 -30.40
CA ARG A 58 -1.91 15.55 -30.13
C ARG A 58 -0.53 16.11 -30.40
N ALA A 59 0.46 15.66 -29.62
CA ALA A 59 1.86 15.98 -29.84
C ALA A 59 2.71 14.72 -29.72
N VAL A 60 3.82 14.69 -30.46
CA VAL A 60 4.87 13.68 -30.31
C VAL A 60 6.15 14.39 -29.92
N VAL A 61 6.76 13.93 -28.82
CA VAL A 61 8.04 14.41 -28.31
C VAL A 61 9.08 13.35 -28.61
N LYS A 62 10.14 13.72 -29.32
CA LYS A 62 11.34 12.88 -29.45
C LYS A 62 12.12 12.96 -28.15
N VAL A 63 12.53 11.81 -27.61
CA VAL A 63 13.40 11.75 -26.43
C VAL A 63 14.83 11.99 -26.88
N ASP A 64 15.45 13.05 -26.35
CA ASP A 64 16.83 13.41 -26.67
C ASP A 64 17.80 12.87 -25.60
N GLU A 65 17.39 12.90 -24.32
CA GLU A 65 18.24 12.50 -23.21
C GLU A 65 17.43 11.88 -22.06
N ASN A 66 17.97 10.80 -21.47
CA ASN A 66 17.50 10.24 -20.21
C ASN A 66 18.38 10.79 -19.08
N VAL A 67 17.96 11.90 -18.50
CA VAL A 67 18.74 12.65 -17.50
C VAL A 67 18.70 11.95 -16.14
N MET A 68 17.59 11.26 -15.85
CA MET A 68 17.45 10.41 -14.67
C MET A 68 16.67 9.14 -15.03
N GLY A 69 17.15 7.99 -14.54
CA GLY A 69 16.59 6.67 -14.84
C GLY A 69 16.79 6.25 -16.31
N LYS A 70 16.34 5.04 -16.66
CA LYS A 70 16.34 4.54 -18.05
C LYS A 70 14.89 4.41 -18.55
N SER A 71 14.48 5.26 -19.50
CA SER A 71 13.12 5.20 -20.04
C SER A 71 12.93 4.05 -21.04
N GLY A 72 13.95 3.77 -21.87
CA GLY A 72 13.79 2.90 -23.04
C GLY A 72 12.87 3.49 -24.12
N LEU A 73 12.52 4.78 -24.03
CA LEU A 73 11.66 5.48 -24.97
C LEU A 73 12.50 6.23 -25.99
N THR A 74 12.12 6.14 -27.25
CA THR A 74 12.63 7.02 -28.33
C THR A 74 11.66 8.17 -28.61
N ARG A 75 10.38 7.96 -28.34
CA ARG A 75 9.29 8.93 -28.53
C ARG A 75 8.27 8.84 -27.41
N ILE A 76 7.65 9.97 -27.08
CA ILE A 76 6.53 10.09 -26.14
C ILE A 76 5.36 10.70 -26.89
N ARG A 77 4.23 9.99 -26.93
CA ARG A 77 3.00 10.43 -27.60
C ARG A 77 2.06 11.02 -26.57
N ILE A 78 1.70 12.30 -26.72
CA ILE A 78 0.85 13.02 -25.76
C ILE A 78 -0.50 13.33 -26.41
N ASN A 79 -1.58 12.88 -25.76
CA ASN A 79 -2.95 13.15 -26.16
C ASN A 79 -3.50 14.28 -25.29
N LEU A 80 -3.56 15.48 -25.85
CA LEU A 80 -4.06 16.67 -25.19
C LEU A 80 -5.58 16.82 -25.32
N ALA A 81 -6.25 16.04 -26.18
CA ALA A 81 -7.70 16.14 -26.43
C ALA A 81 -8.58 15.82 -25.20
N VAL A 82 -8.00 15.16 -24.21
CA VAL A 82 -8.63 14.75 -22.94
C VAL A 82 -8.21 15.67 -21.80
N GLY A 83 -8.78 15.52 -20.61
CA GLY A 83 -8.40 16.31 -19.44
C GLY A 83 -9.44 17.37 -19.06
N GLN A 84 -9.11 18.14 -18.04
CA GLN A 84 -10.01 19.14 -17.45
C GLN A 84 -10.22 20.32 -18.41
N ARG A 85 -11.46 20.83 -18.42
CA ARG A 85 -11.85 22.03 -19.16
C ARG A 85 -12.31 23.07 -18.16
N ARG A 86 -11.35 23.84 -17.65
CA ARG A 86 -11.57 24.95 -16.69
C ARG A 86 -10.98 26.25 -17.25
N PRO A 87 -11.38 27.43 -16.74
CA PRO A 87 -10.87 28.70 -17.23
C PRO A 87 -9.34 28.77 -17.28
N GLU A 88 -8.64 28.18 -16.32
CA GLU A 88 -7.19 28.18 -16.19
C GLU A 88 -6.48 27.02 -16.92
N SER A 89 -7.23 25.97 -17.29
CA SER A 89 -6.68 24.76 -17.90
C SER A 89 -7.64 24.18 -18.94
N THR A 90 -7.26 24.24 -20.21
CA THR A 90 -7.95 23.51 -21.28
C THR A 90 -6.98 22.87 -22.27
N PRO A 91 -7.37 21.77 -22.93
CA PRO A 91 -6.67 21.20 -24.08
C PRO A 91 -6.21 22.22 -25.14
N GLU A 92 -7.12 23.11 -25.53
CA GLU A 92 -6.92 24.09 -26.60
C GLU A 92 -5.99 25.22 -26.17
N LYS A 93 -5.85 25.48 -24.86
CA LYS A 93 -4.82 26.35 -24.31
C LYS A 93 -3.47 25.64 -24.32
N MET A 94 -3.43 24.39 -23.84
CA MET A 94 -2.18 23.67 -23.69
C MET A 94 -1.48 23.39 -25.03
N ILE A 95 -2.22 22.98 -26.07
CA ILE A 95 -1.65 22.69 -27.40
C ILE A 95 -0.91 23.87 -28.03
N ARG A 96 -1.21 25.12 -27.64
CA ARG A 96 -0.57 26.33 -28.18
C ARG A 96 0.90 26.47 -27.79
N TYR A 97 1.28 25.83 -26.68
CA TYR A 97 2.66 25.81 -26.17
C TYR A 97 3.48 24.70 -26.81
N PHE A 98 2.86 23.70 -27.44
CA PHE A 98 3.55 22.71 -28.26
C PHE A 98 3.81 23.27 -29.65
N ARG A 99 5.08 23.51 -29.97
CA ARG A 99 5.55 23.93 -31.28
C ARG A 99 6.62 22.98 -31.75
N LYS A 100 6.70 22.72 -33.06
CA LYS A 100 7.78 21.88 -33.61
C LYS A 100 9.14 22.45 -33.19
N SER A 101 10.04 21.58 -32.78
CA SER A 101 11.37 21.91 -32.25
C SER A 101 11.39 22.60 -30.88
N GLU A 102 10.25 22.72 -30.19
CA GLU A 102 10.20 23.27 -28.83
C GLU A 102 10.80 22.25 -27.84
N PRO A 103 11.71 22.68 -26.94
CA PRO A 103 12.22 21.83 -25.87
C PRO A 103 11.13 21.47 -24.85
N VAL A 104 11.23 20.25 -24.33
CA VAL A 104 10.32 19.67 -23.32
C VAL A 104 11.13 19.02 -22.20
N VAL A 105 10.65 19.16 -20.97
CA VAL A 105 11.08 18.36 -19.82
C VAL A 105 9.91 17.53 -19.34
N LEU A 106 10.12 16.24 -19.10
CA LEU A 106 9.11 15.37 -18.48
C LEU A 106 9.72 14.70 -17.25
N PHE A 107 9.16 15.03 -16.10
CA PHE A 107 9.34 14.37 -14.82
C PHE A 107 8.26 13.30 -14.73
N TYR A 108 8.62 12.04 -14.56
CA TYR A 108 7.60 11.00 -14.44
C TYR A 108 7.95 9.91 -13.46
N ASP A 109 6.89 9.32 -12.91
CA ASP A 109 6.90 8.16 -12.06
C ASP A 109 6.28 6.98 -12.83
N ARG A 110 7.01 5.88 -12.93
CA ARG A 110 6.53 4.62 -13.50
C ARG A 110 6.35 3.59 -12.38
N HIS A 111 5.11 3.37 -11.94
CA HIS A 111 4.82 2.36 -10.90
C HIS A 111 3.41 1.74 -11.01
N ALA A 112 3.27 0.48 -10.58
CA ALA A 112 2.00 -0.20 -10.30
C ALA A 112 0.93 -0.11 -11.41
N GLY A 113 1.32 -0.27 -12.68
CA GLY A 113 0.36 -0.25 -13.78
C GLY A 113 -0.17 1.16 -14.11
N GLN A 114 0.50 2.22 -13.67
CA GLN A 114 0.26 3.60 -14.07
C GLN A 114 1.58 4.36 -14.30
N LEU A 115 1.49 5.43 -15.07
CA LEU A 115 2.54 6.43 -15.24
C LEU A 115 1.90 7.78 -14.99
N ASN A 116 2.44 8.52 -14.03
CA ASN A 116 2.08 9.90 -13.76
C ASN A 116 3.25 10.79 -14.14
N SER A 117 3.00 11.87 -14.86
CA SER A 117 4.05 12.77 -15.32
C SER A 117 3.69 14.22 -15.12
N LEU A 118 4.67 15.00 -14.69
CA LEU A 118 4.66 16.44 -14.74
C LEU A 118 5.59 16.90 -15.87
N GLY A 119 5.05 17.63 -16.84
CA GLY A 119 5.77 18.14 -17.99
C GLY A 119 5.94 19.66 -17.96
N TYR A 120 6.97 20.13 -18.65
CA TYR A 120 7.22 21.56 -18.89
C TYR A 120 7.55 21.81 -20.36
N VAL A 121 6.79 22.69 -21.02
CA VAL A 121 6.99 23.08 -22.42
C VAL A 121 6.54 24.52 -22.64
N GLY A 122 7.26 25.29 -23.44
CA GLY A 122 6.90 26.68 -23.76
C GLY A 122 6.62 27.55 -22.53
N GLY A 123 7.33 27.29 -21.42
CA GLY A 123 7.15 28.01 -20.15
C GLY A 123 5.93 27.59 -19.33
N LYS A 124 5.25 26.48 -19.67
CA LYS A 124 4.04 25.98 -19.00
C LYS A 124 4.20 24.59 -18.42
N TRP A 125 3.75 24.45 -17.17
CA TRP A 125 3.64 23.16 -16.49
C TRP A 125 2.33 22.47 -16.86
N PHE A 126 2.37 21.16 -17.04
CA PHE A 126 1.21 20.35 -17.36
C PHE A 126 1.33 18.95 -16.79
N GLN A 127 0.22 18.31 -16.46
CA GLN A 127 0.21 16.94 -15.99
C GLN A 127 -0.33 16.00 -17.08
N CYS A 128 0.26 14.81 -17.18
CA CYS A 128 -0.26 13.70 -17.96
C CYS A 128 -0.28 12.41 -17.14
N LYS A 129 -1.10 11.46 -17.56
CA LYS A 129 -1.15 10.11 -17.00
C LYS A 129 -1.37 9.04 -18.07
N THR A 130 -0.91 7.82 -17.82
CA THR A 130 -1.29 6.65 -18.63
C THR A 130 -1.38 5.39 -17.76
N PHE A 131 -2.20 4.43 -18.17
CA PHE A 131 -2.27 3.11 -17.52
C PHE A 131 -1.30 2.16 -18.23
N VAL A 132 -0.61 1.31 -17.47
CA VAL A 132 0.49 0.42 -17.88
C VAL A 132 0.10 -1.07 -17.69
N GLY A 133 -1.06 -1.37 -17.09
CA GLY A 133 -1.40 -2.72 -16.57
C GLY A 133 -2.14 -3.71 -17.48
N ASP A 134 -2.39 -3.43 -18.77
CA ASP A 134 -3.23 -4.33 -19.63
C ASP A 134 -2.45 -5.34 -20.50
N GLY A 135 -1.15 -5.54 -20.25
CA GLY A 135 -0.32 -6.49 -21.00
C GLY A 135 0.27 -5.94 -22.31
N ARG A 136 -0.16 -4.77 -22.81
CA ARG A 136 0.53 -4.06 -23.90
C ARG A 136 1.73 -3.26 -23.38
N GLY A 137 2.85 -3.32 -24.10
CA GLY A 137 4.04 -2.51 -23.82
C GLY A 137 3.70 -1.04 -23.59
N TRP A 138 4.16 -0.48 -22.47
CA TRP A 138 3.81 0.87 -22.04
C TRP A 138 4.45 1.96 -22.92
N GLN A 139 5.50 1.60 -23.64
CA GLN A 139 6.29 2.48 -24.49
C GLN A 139 5.49 3.06 -25.67
N ASP A 140 4.47 2.33 -26.15
CA ASP A 140 3.65 2.76 -27.29
C ASP A 140 2.38 3.53 -26.90
N ARG A 141 2.13 3.71 -25.60
CA ARG A 141 0.89 4.30 -25.09
C ARG A 141 0.88 5.82 -25.20
N TRP A 142 -0.33 6.35 -25.39
CA TRP A 142 -0.60 7.77 -25.28
C TRP A 142 -0.59 8.21 -23.81
N TRP A 143 0.14 9.29 -23.54
CA TRP A 143 0.13 9.99 -22.27
C TRP A 143 -1.02 11.00 -22.34
N ASN A 144 -2.03 10.78 -21.51
CA ASN A 144 -3.26 11.54 -21.55
C ASN A 144 -3.14 12.76 -20.65
N PHE A 145 -3.37 13.93 -21.22
CA PHE A 145 -3.39 15.20 -20.51
C PHE A 145 -4.44 15.19 -19.39
N VAL A 146 -4.06 15.77 -18.25
CA VAL A 146 -4.98 15.96 -17.11
C VAL A 146 -5.34 17.42 -16.99
N HIS A 147 -4.36 18.30 -16.74
CA HIS A 147 -4.56 19.75 -16.64
C HIS A 147 -3.24 20.54 -16.73
N ILE A 148 -3.34 21.86 -16.90
CA ILE A 148 -2.24 22.82 -16.78
C ILE A 148 -1.99 23.05 -15.28
N GLU A 149 -0.76 22.85 -14.83
CA GLU A 149 -0.39 22.93 -13.42
C GLU A 149 0.00 24.35 -13.04
N ILE A 150 -1.01 25.20 -12.82
CA ILE A 150 -0.80 26.64 -12.61
C ILE A 150 0.03 26.98 -11.38
N TYR A 151 0.00 26.16 -10.33
CA TYR A 151 0.72 26.40 -9.08
C TYR A 151 2.20 26.07 -9.19
N MET A 152 2.59 25.20 -10.13
CA MET A 152 4.00 24.84 -10.36
C MET A 152 4.81 26.00 -10.96
N HIS A 153 4.16 27.10 -11.38
CA HIS A 153 4.86 28.35 -11.70
C HIS A 153 5.61 28.95 -10.51
N ARG A 154 5.25 28.58 -9.27
CA ARG A 154 5.99 28.95 -8.06
C ARG A 154 7.29 28.13 -7.91
N THR A 155 7.31 26.90 -8.44
CA THR A 155 8.49 26.01 -8.45
C THR A 155 9.52 26.46 -9.48
N PHE A 156 9.08 26.78 -10.70
CA PHE A 156 9.92 27.33 -11.74
C PHE A 156 9.07 28.11 -12.75
N LYS A 157 9.60 29.27 -13.16
CA LYS A 157 9.04 30.11 -14.22
C LYS A 157 10.18 30.61 -15.09
N GLY A 158 10.15 30.28 -16.37
CA GLY A 158 11.20 30.68 -17.30
C GLY A 158 11.09 29.93 -18.62
N ARG A 159 12.19 29.91 -19.37
CA ARG A 159 12.29 29.11 -20.59
C ARG A 159 12.57 27.63 -20.24
N THR A 160 12.15 26.72 -21.12
CA THR A 160 12.34 25.28 -20.86
C THR A 160 13.81 24.85 -20.85
N ASP A 161 14.66 25.49 -21.66
CA ASP A 161 16.11 25.25 -21.68
C ASP A 161 16.78 25.67 -20.36
N ASP A 162 16.30 26.74 -19.73
CA ASP A 162 16.78 27.14 -18.41
C ASP A 162 16.38 26.14 -17.33
N LEU A 163 15.18 25.57 -17.41
CA LEU A 163 14.76 24.47 -16.53
C LEU A 163 15.67 23.24 -16.71
N GLN A 164 15.96 22.87 -17.96
CA GLN A 164 16.86 21.75 -18.26
C GLN A 164 18.25 21.95 -17.62
N LYS A 165 18.81 23.16 -17.70
CA LYS A 165 20.09 23.50 -17.06
C LYS A 165 20.01 23.37 -15.54
N GLN A 166 18.96 23.89 -14.91
CA GLN A 166 18.79 23.80 -13.44
C GLN A 166 18.66 22.36 -12.97
N VAL A 167 17.87 21.53 -13.67
CA VAL A 167 17.72 20.11 -13.35
C VAL A 167 19.06 19.37 -13.43
N ARG A 168 19.86 19.60 -14.49
CA ARG A 168 21.21 19.00 -14.57
C ARG A 168 22.11 19.44 -13.43
N ALA A 169 22.11 20.74 -13.10
CA ALA A 169 22.93 21.28 -12.02
C ALA A 169 22.55 20.70 -10.66
N ILE A 170 21.26 20.44 -10.42
CA ILE A 170 20.78 19.76 -9.22
C ILE A 170 21.29 18.31 -9.19
N LEU A 171 21.02 17.53 -10.24
CA LEU A 171 21.40 16.10 -10.31
C LEU A 171 22.91 15.86 -10.26
N GLN A 172 23.73 16.83 -10.67
CA GLN A 172 25.18 16.77 -10.49
C GLN A 172 25.62 16.92 -9.02
N LYS A 173 24.87 17.70 -8.23
CA LYS A 173 25.14 17.94 -6.80
C LYS A 173 24.52 16.88 -5.90
N THR A 174 23.37 16.33 -6.29
CA THR A 174 22.66 15.29 -5.56
C THR A 174 22.74 13.98 -6.34
N LYS A 175 23.46 12.98 -5.82
CA LYS A 175 23.26 11.60 -6.29
C LYS A 175 21.81 11.23 -5.93
N PRO A 176 20.89 11.05 -6.90
CA PRO A 176 19.54 10.63 -6.58
C PRO A 176 19.60 9.27 -5.90
N ILE A 177 18.80 9.12 -4.84
CA ILE A 177 18.76 7.93 -3.96
C ILE A 177 18.13 6.72 -4.70
N LEU A 178 17.53 6.95 -5.87
CA LEU A 178 16.72 5.96 -6.57
C LEU A 178 17.61 5.03 -7.42
N ALA A 179 17.60 3.72 -7.12
CA ALA A 179 18.24 2.71 -7.96
C ALA A 179 17.62 2.67 -9.36
N SER A 180 18.43 2.25 -10.34
CA SER A 180 18.02 2.10 -11.73
C SER A 180 17.02 0.96 -11.97
N GLU A 181 16.93 -0.02 -11.05
CA GLU A 181 15.99 -1.14 -11.09
C GLU A 181 15.49 -1.49 -9.67
N PRO A 182 14.18 -1.73 -9.49
CA PRO A 182 13.62 -2.09 -8.19
C PRO A 182 14.12 -3.46 -7.73
N ALA A 183 14.17 -3.66 -6.42
CA ALA A 183 14.53 -4.93 -5.83
C ALA A 183 13.54 -6.07 -6.22
N PRO A 184 14.04 -7.31 -6.39
CA PRO A 184 13.20 -8.45 -6.74
C PRO A 184 12.25 -8.86 -5.61
N GLU A 185 11.22 -9.62 -5.97
CA GLU A 185 10.35 -10.31 -5.00
C GLU A 185 11.02 -11.58 -4.44
N PHE A 186 10.49 -12.12 -3.34
CA PHE A 186 11.09 -13.26 -2.62
C PHE A 186 11.31 -14.49 -3.51
N ASN A 187 10.41 -14.76 -4.46
CA ASN A 187 10.47 -15.89 -5.39
C ASN A 187 11.49 -15.72 -6.52
N GLN A 188 11.94 -14.49 -6.77
CA GLN A 188 12.94 -14.14 -7.79
C GLN A 188 14.34 -13.95 -7.19
N ALA A 189 14.42 -13.88 -5.87
CA ALA A 189 15.66 -13.61 -5.15
C ALA A 189 16.41 -14.91 -4.81
N SER A 190 17.74 -14.89 -4.95
CA SER A 190 18.57 -16.01 -4.49
C SER A 190 18.65 -16.04 -2.96
N GLU A 191 19.13 -17.16 -2.41
CA GLU A 191 19.27 -17.34 -0.94
C GLU A 191 20.18 -16.30 -0.28
N ASN A 192 21.06 -15.65 -1.04
CA ASN A 192 22.00 -14.65 -0.54
C ASN A 192 21.35 -13.27 -0.34
N TYR A 193 20.11 -13.07 -0.75
CA TYR A 193 19.40 -11.81 -0.54
C TYR A 193 18.95 -11.71 0.93
N ILE A 194 18.94 -10.51 1.48
CA ILE A 194 18.23 -10.20 2.73
C ILE A 194 16.76 -9.99 2.38
N LYS A 195 15.90 -10.83 2.94
CA LYS A 195 14.46 -10.83 2.66
C LYS A 195 13.74 -9.88 3.61
N ILE A 196 13.15 -8.82 3.05
CA ILE A 196 12.40 -7.79 3.78
C ILE A 196 10.90 -7.96 3.52
N LEU A 197 10.12 -8.32 4.55
CA LEU A 197 8.67 -8.33 4.50
C LEU A 197 8.15 -6.98 4.96
N ILE A 198 7.41 -6.28 4.10
CA ILE A 198 6.80 -4.99 4.41
C ILE A 198 5.33 -5.22 4.75
N PHE A 199 4.94 -5.00 5.99
CA PHE A 199 3.55 -4.84 6.39
C PHE A 199 3.15 -3.38 6.23
N SER A 200 2.29 -3.09 5.26
CA SER A 200 1.93 -1.72 4.87
C SER A 200 0.42 -1.53 4.88
N ASN A 201 -0.05 -0.28 4.81
CA ASN A 201 -1.42 0.03 4.44
C ASN A 201 -1.47 0.41 2.94
N ARG A 202 -2.65 0.40 2.34
CA ARG A 202 -2.82 0.77 0.92
C ARG A 202 -2.87 2.27 0.69
N LYS A 203 -3.01 3.07 1.75
CA LYS A 203 -3.26 4.51 1.68
C LYS A 203 -1.99 5.31 1.37
N TYR A 204 -0.82 4.87 1.86
CA TYR A 204 0.43 5.62 1.76
C TYR A 204 1.51 4.86 0.97
N PRO A 205 1.45 4.85 -0.38
CA PRO A 205 2.38 4.09 -1.21
C PRO A 205 3.79 4.72 -1.28
N ALA A 206 3.97 5.94 -0.78
CA ALA A 206 5.22 6.70 -0.87
C ALA A 206 6.40 5.96 -0.24
N GLU A 207 6.25 5.52 1.00
CA GLU A 207 7.28 4.77 1.73
C GLU A 207 7.66 3.48 1.00
N LEU A 208 6.66 2.70 0.59
CA LEU A 208 6.88 1.45 -0.11
C LEU A 208 7.70 1.67 -1.38
N ARG A 209 7.42 2.75 -2.11
CA ARG A 209 8.17 3.11 -3.32
C ARG A 209 9.63 3.41 -3.00
N THR A 210 9.91 4.18 -1.95
CA THR A 210 11.27 4.45 -1.48
C THR A 210 12.00 3.17 -1.07
N LEU A 211 11.33 2.27 -0.33
CA LEU A 211 11.93 1.00 0.10
C LEU A 211 12.32 0.09 -1.07
N ARG A 212 11.44 -0.09 -2.06
CA ARG A 212 11.70 -0.98 -3.21
C ARG A 212 12.86 -0.53 -4.09
N GLN A 213 13.25 0.74 -3.99
CA GLN A 213 14.40 1.28 -4.71
C GLN A 213 15.73 0.94 -4.01
N ILE A 214 15.70 0.46 -2.77
CA ILE A 214 16.90 0.06 -2.02
C ILE A 214 17.21 -1.40 -2.34
N SER A 215 17.70 -1.68 -3.54
CA SER A 215 18.02 -3.07 -3.95
C SER A 215 19.38 -3.58 -3.47
N LYS A 216 20.30 -2.65 -3.14
CA LYS A 216 21.65 -2.96 -2.67
C LYS A 216 22.21 -1.84 -1.80
N ILE A 217 22.88 -2.20 -0.70
CA ILE A 217 23.66 -1.27 0.14
C ILE A 217 24.97 -1.95 0.51
N GLY A 218 26.10 -1.37 0.08
CA GLY A 218 27.41 -2.00 0.28
C GLY A 218 27.44 -3.40 -0.35
N ASN A 219 27.72 -4.42 0.45
CA ASN A 219 27.77 -5.83 0.02
C ASN A 219 26.42 -6.56 0.18
N TYR A 220 25.40 -5.90 0.71
CA TYR A 220 24.10 -6.51 0.97
C TYR A 220 23.16 -6.28 -0.20
N GLN A 221 22.48 -7.34 -0.63
CA GLN A 221 21.40 -7.29 -1.63
C GLN A 221 20.07 -7.56 -0.93
N PHE A 222 19.00 -6.92 -1.38
CA PHE A 222 17.70 -6.96 -0.73
C PHE A 222 16.61 -7.46 -1.67
N ALA A 223 15.68 -8.24 -1.13
CA ALA A 223 14.46 -8.67 -1.78
C ALA A 223 13.28 -8.26 -0.92
N TYR A 224 12.17 -7.90 -1.55
CA TYR A 224 11.01 -7.35 -0.86
C TYR A 224 9.75 -8.14 -1.15
N GLN A 225 8.95 -8.37 -0.13
CA GLN A 225 7.58 -8.84 -0.27
C GLN A 225 6.67 -7.90 0.52
N ILE A 226 5.51 -7.59 -0.04
CA ILE A 226 4.52 -6.71 0.62
C ILE A 226 3.39 -7.60 1.10
N THR A 227 2.89 -7.31 2.30
CA THR A 227 1.64 -7.85 2.79
C THR A 227 0.78 -6.74 3.40
N TYR A 228 -0.53 -6.90 3.23
CA TYR A 228 -1.56 -6.12 3.90
C TYR A 228 -2.31 -6.98 4.92
N ASP A 229 -1.97 -8.27 5.02
CA ASP A 229 -2.58 -9.20 5.95
C ASP A 229 -1.89 -9.08 7.32
N PRO A 230 -2.61 -8.71 8.39
CA PRO A 230 -2.05 -8.59 9.74
C PRO A 230 -1.58 -9.93 10.31
N ASN A 231 -1.90 -11.06 9.67
CA ASN A 231 -1.32 -12.37 9.98
C ASN A 231 0.07 -12.56 9.37
N LEU A 232 0.64 -11.60 8.64
CA LEU A 232 2.03 -11.63 8.17
C LEU A 232 2.43 -12.97 7.49
N PRO A 233 1.78 -13.33 6.37
CA PRO A 233 2.20 -14.48 5.58
C PRO A 233 3.65 -14.30 5.11
N GLY A 234 4.45 -15.36 5.20
CA GLY A 234 5.86 -15.35 4.80
C GLY A 234 6.86 -14.83 5.86
N LEU A 235 6.40 -14.50 7.08
CA LEU A 235 7.28 -14.05 8.16
C LEU A 235 8.40 -15.07 8.48
N GLU A 236 8.14 -16.36 8.27
CA GLU A 236 9.07 -17.47 8.49
C GLU A 236 10.28 -17.47 7.53
N ARG A 237 10.12 -16.83 6.36
CA ARG A 237 11.15 -16.71 5.32
C ARG A 237 11.82 -15.34 5.35
N THR A 238 11.45 -14.50 6.30
CA THR A 238 11.86 -13.10 6.39
C THR A 238 13.11 -12.97 7.25
N ASP A 239 14.00 -12.04 6.89
CA ASP A 239 15.13 -11.62 7.74
C ASP A 239 14.80 -10.30 8.47
N ILE A 240 14.12 -9.37 7.77
CA ILE A 240 13.69 -8.06 8.30
C ILE A 240 12.19 -7.88 8.09
N LEU A 241 11.45 -7.64 9.16
CA LEU A 241 10.06 -7.21 9.11
C LEU A 241 10.02 -5.67 9.17
N TRP A 242 9.37 -5.02 8.21
CA TRP A 242 9.18 -3.58 8.18
C TRP A 242 7.70 -3.25 8.38
N PHE A 243 7.38 -2.55 9.46
CA PHE A 243 6.06 -1.94 9.66
C PHE A 243 6.04 -0.56 9.04
N GLY A 244 5.26 -0.43 7.98
CA GLY A 244 5.11 0.82 7.25
C GLY A 244 4.42 1.90 8.09
N TYR A 245 4.58 3.13 7.65
CA TYR A 245 3.98 4.31 8.24
C TYR A 245 2.46 4.11 8.38
N ARG A 246 1.97 4.24 9.62
CA ARG A 246 0.58 4.04 10.04
C ARG A 246 0.00 2.64 9.82
N ALA A 247 0.80 1.64 9.44
CA ALA A 247 0.32 0.28 9.18
C ALA A 247 -0.29 -0.40 10.43
N LEU A 248 0.04 0.10 11.63
CA LEU A 248 -0.47 -0.43 12.90
C LEU A 248 -1.73 0.27 13.44
N GLY A 249 -2.07 1.47 12.95
CA GLY A 249 -2.98 2.38 13.68
C GLY A 249 -4.09 3.03 12.86
N GLU A 250 -3.89 3.26 11.57
CA GLU A 250 -4.80 4.07 10.72
C GLU A 250 -6.25 3.57 10.71
N ASP A 251 -6.46 2.25 10.64
CA ASP A 251 -7.79 1.64 10.64
C ASP A 251 -8.06 0.93 11.99
N GLY A 252 -7.46 1.45 13.06
CA GLY A 252 -7.38 0.79 14.36
C GLY A 252 -6.28 -0.26 14.42
N TYR A 253 -6.06 -0.80 15.63
CA TYR A 253 -5.00 -1.79 15.85
C TYR A 253 -5.31 -3.13 15.18
N LEU A 254 -4.54 -3.47 14.15
CA LEU A 254 -4.84 -4.61 13.28
C LEU A 254 -4.27 -5.96 13.77
N LEU A 255 -3.28 -5.94 14.66
CA LEU A 255 -2.60 -7.16 15.09
C LEU A 255 -3.38 -7.87 16.19
N ASN A 256 -3.65 -9.16 15.99
CA ASN A 256 -4.18 -10.01 17.05
C ASN A 256 -3.04 -10.59 17.92
N ARG A 257 -3.39 -11.14 19.10
CA ARG A 257 -2.42 -11.74 20.04
C ARG A 257 -1.52 -12.81 19.42
N ARG A 258 -2.02 -13.54 18.41
CA ARG A 258 -1.26 -14.57 17.70
C ARG A 258 -0.17 -13.95 16.83
N ALA A 259 -0.52 -12.93 16.04
CA ALA A 259 0.43 -12.16 15.24
C ALA A 259 1.49 -11.51 16.14
N GLU A 260 1.07 -10.87 17.24
CA GLU A 260 1.99 -10.30 18.24
C GLU A 260 2.99 -11.33 18.79
N LYS A 261 2.52 -12.53 19.15
CA LYS A 261 3.39 -13.61 19.61
C LYS A 261 4.37 -14.05 18.54
N ARG A 262 3.92 -14.21 17.29
CA ARG A 262 4.78 -14.57 16.15
C ARG A 262 5.85 -13.52 15.88
N ILE A 263 5.52 -12.23 15.97
CA ILE A 263 6.48 -11.13 15.81
C ILE A 263 7.55 -11.18 16.91
N LYS A 264 7.14 -11.36 18.18
CA LYS A 264 8.10 -11.48 19.29
C LYS A 264 9.01 -12.68 19.12
N GLU A 265 8.47 -13.82 18.69
CA GLU A 265 9.24 -15.04 18.43
C GLU A 265 10.20 -14.86 17.24
N PHE A 266 9.76 -14.18 16.18
CA PHE A 266 10.59 -13.80 15.04
C PHE A 266 11.80 -12.98 15.47
N VAL A 267 11.59 -11.91 16.24
CA VAL A 267 12.71 -11.08 16.74
C VAL A 267 13.59 -11.88 17.70
N LYS A 268 13.00 -12.60 18.66
CA LYS A 268 13.76 -13.44 19.60
C LYS A 268 14.72 -14.42 18.89
N ASN A 269 14.29 -14.95 17.74
CA ASN A 269 15.04 -15.95 16.97
C ASN A 269 16.02 -15.38 15.94
N GLY A 270 16.21 -14.06 15.89
CA GLY A 270 17.25 -13.43 15.07
C GLY A 270 16.73 -12.43 14.06
N GLY A 271 15.41 -12.33 13.87
CA GLY A 271 14.80 -11.36 12.98
C GLY A 271 15.00 -9.91 13.46
N VAL A 272 15.00 -8.97 12.52
CA VAL A 272 14.98 -7.54 12.84
C VAL A 272 13.61 -6.96 12.51
N LEU A 273 12.96 -6.29 13.48
CA LEU A 273 11.74 -5.52 13.25
C LEU A 273 12.09 -4.04 13.15
N ILE A 274 11.71 -3.40 12.04
CA ILE A 274 11.80 -1.94 11.85
C ILE A 274 10.38 -1.38 11.84
N VAL A 275 10.14 -0.32 12.61
CA VAL A 275 8.85 0.39 12.64
C VAL A 275 9.06 1.82 12.16
N SER A 276 8.41 2.18 11.05
CA SER A 276 8.53 3.52 10.47
C SER A 276 7.84 4.58 11.31
N GLY A 277 6.56 4.40 11.64
CA GLY A 277 5.78 5.41 12.34
C GLY A 277 4.38 4.88 12.68
N GLN A 278 3.64 5.63 13.50
CA GLN A 278 2.33 5.25 14.01
C GLN A 278 1.27 6.34 13.72
N ASP A 279 0.02 6.14 14.14
CA ASP A 279 -1.12 7.04 13.82
C ASP A 279 -2.21 7.10 14.90
N SER A 280 -1.85 7.02 16.18
CA SER A 280 -2.82 7.19 17.27
C SER A 280 -2.16 7.25 18.64
N GLU A 281 -2.75 8.09 19.50
CA GLU A 281 -2.58 7.97 20.94
C GLU A 281 -3.10 6.60 21.39
N ALA A 282 -2.28 5.86 22.14
CA ALA A 282 -2.64 4.57 22.73
C ALA A 282 -2.77 3.36 21.78
N ILE A 283 -2.06 3.35 20.65
CA ILE A 283 -1.88 2.11 19.88
C ILE A 283 -1.29 1.01 20.79
N PRO A 284 -1.93 -0.15 20.91
CA PRO A 284 -1.39 -1.30 21.63
C PRO A 284 -0.03 -1.72 21.08
N THR A 285 0.89 -2.06 22.00
CA THR A 285 2.27 -2.43 21.67
C THR A 285 2.56 -3.90 21.96
N GLY A 286 1.56 -4.79 21.86
CA GLY A 286 1.72 -6.21 22.21
C GLY A 286 2.73 -6.98 21.35
N TRP A 287 3.07 -6.46 20.16
CA TRP A 287 4.15 -6.92 19.28
C TRP A 287 5.57 -6.57 19.80
N PHE A 288 5.66 -5.62 20.73
CA PHE A 288 6.91 -5.13 21.32
C PHE A 288 7.11 -5.74 22.71
N VAL A 289 8.35 -6.08 23.06
CA VAL A 289 8.68 -6.70 24.36
C VAL A 289 9.02 -5.69 25.45
N GLY A 290 9.33 -4.45 25.09
CA GLY A 290 9.54 -3.37 26.04
C GLY A 290 8.26 -2.58 26.31
N LYS A 291 8.40 -1.45 27.00
CA LYS A 291 7.34 -0.45 27.10
C LYS A 291 7.53 0.61 26.03
N LEU A 292 6.46 0.93 25.31
CA LEU A 292 6.35 2.08 24.42
C LEU A 292 4.89 2.54 24.46
N ARG A 293 4.68 3.86 24.38
CA ARG A 293 3.36 4.46 24.24
C ARG A 293 3.38 5.39 23.04
N GLY A 294 2.38 5.25 22.16
CA GLY A 294 2.14 6.17 21.05
C GLY A 294 1.66 7.52 21.56
N VAL A 295 2.12 8.59 20.92
CA VAL A 295 1.76 9.99 21.18
C VAL A 295 1.36 10.60 19.86
N GLU A 296 0.20 11.23 19.79
CA GLU A 296 -0.25 11.96 18.61
C GLU A 296 0.44 13.31 18.57
N GLU A 297 1.07 13.60 17.44
CA GLU A 297 1.85 14.81 17.25
C GLU A 297 1.68 15.32 15.83
N LYS A 298 1.77 16.64 15.68
CA LYS A 298 1.82 17.23 14.35
C LYS A 298 3.12 16.85 13.65
N THR A 299 3.07 16.76 12.33
CA THR A 299 4.28 16.65 11.51
C THR A 299 5.29 17.75 11.86
N GLU A 300 6.52 17.33 12.09
CA GLU A 300 7.68 18.18 12.38
C GLU A 300 8.88 17.78 11.52
N MET A 301 9.79 18.74 11.34
CA MET A 301 11.06 18.51 10.68
C MET A 301 12.19 18.67 11.70
N GLY A 302 13.15 17.75 11.67
CA GLY A 302 14.33 17.78 12.50
C GLY A 302 14.33 16.71 13.60
N ILE A 303 15.49 16.07 13.76
CA ILE A 303 15.77 15.16 14.87
C ILE A 303 17.09 15.53 15.54
N HIS A 304 17.22 15.16 16.81
CA HIS A 304 18.37 15.42 17.67
C HIS A 304 19.00 14.10 18.08
N PRO A 305 20.13 13.70 17.48
CA PRO A 305 20.87 12.52 17.90
C PRO A 305 21.22 12.57 19.39
N SER A 306 21.19 11.41 20.05
CA SER A 306 21.66 11.27 21.43
C SER A 306 23.18 11.43 21.50
N LYS A 307 23.76 11.43 22.71
CA LYS A 307 25.22 11.54 22.88
C LYS A 307 26.00 10.44 22.16
N ASN A 308 25.42 9.23 22.09
CA ASN A 308 26.08 8.04 21.52
C ASN A 308 25.14 7.30 20.57
N PRO A 309 24.82 7.86 19.39
CA PRO A 309 23.86 7.25 18.47
C PRO A 309 24.47 6.11 17.64
N GLY A 310 25.76 5.79 17.87
CA GLY A 310 26.54 4.88 17.03
C GLY A 310 26.65 5.40 15.60
N ASP A 311 26.72 4.47 14.64
CA ASP A 311 26.89 4.77 13.22
C ASP A 311 25.56 5.12 12.50
N MET A 312 24.41 5.11 13.19
CA MET A 312 23.08 5.25 12.57
C MET A 312 22.90 6.51 11.72
N PHE A 313 23.55 7.62 12.07
CA PHE A 313 23.45 8.89 11.33
C PHE A 313 24.66 9.19 10.43
N GLN A 314 25.60 8.24 10.33
CA GLN A 314 26.85 8.41 9.60
C GLN A 314 27.06 7.35 8.51
N LYS A 315 26.46 6.15 8.64
CA LYS A 315 26.67 5.04 7.69
C LYS A 315 25.37 4.34 7.29
N PRO A 316 25.25 3.95 6.01
CA PRO A 316 26.17 4.24 4.90
C PRO A 316 26.14 5.71 4.49
N ASN A 317 25.11 6.45 4.88
CA ASN A 317 24.95 7.85 4.51
C ASN A 317 25.11 8.77 5.72
N LYS A 318 25.75 9.92 5.50
CA LYS A 318 25.64 11.06 6.41
C LYS A 318 24.23 11.62 6.35
N ILE A 319 23.56 11.70 7.50
CA ILE A 319 22.17 12.17 7.60
C ILE A 319 22.14 13.66 7.91
N ALA A 320 21.38 14.42 7.11
CA ALA A 320 21.02 15.79 7.42
C ALA A 320 19.87 15.77 8.43
N THR A 321 20.19 15.71 9.72
CA THR A 321 19.19 15.50 10.79
C THR A 321 18.13 16.59 10.85
N GLY A 322 18.43 17.79 10.36
CA GLY A 322 17.47 18.89 10.22
C GLY A 322 16.40 18.69 9.14
N ASN A 323 16.55 17.70 8.25
CA ASN A 323 15.63 17.45 7.12
C ASN A 323 14.83 16.14 7.28
N ILE A 324 14.81 15.57 8.49
CA ILE A 324 14.05 14.35 8.77
C ILE A 324 12.64 14.72 9.19
N TYR A 325 11.65 14.15 8.51
CA TYR A 325 10.25 14.32 8.83
C TYR A 325 9.79 13.28 9.84
N THR A 326 9.26 13.77 10.95
CA THR A 326 8.65 12.94 11.99
C THR A 326 7.22 13.37 12.24
N GLU A 327 6.39 12.43 12.63
CA GLU A 327 5.02 12.63 13.11
C GLU A 327 4.71 11.49 14.07
N ASP A 328 3.74 11.68 14.96
CA ASP A 328 3.19 10.63 15.81
C ASP A 328 4.29 9.75 16.44
N SER A 329 4.82 10.21 17.57
CA SER A 329 6.03 9.63 18.14
C SER A 329 5.77 8.55 19.18
N TRP A 330 6.86 8.02 19.73
CA TRP A 330 6.80 7.10 20.87
C TRP A 330 7.40 7.75 22.11
N ASN A 331 6.83 7.47 23.27
CA ASN A 331 7.37 7.87 24.56
C ASN A 331 7.32 6.72 25.58
N SER A 332 7.63 7.06 26.84
CA SER A 332 7.56 6.13 27.99
C SER A 332 8.34 4.82 27.78
N TRP A 333 9.50 4.90 27.10
CA TRP A 333 10.35 3.74 26.90
C TRP A 333 11.01 3.28 28.20
N SER A 334 11.21 1.98 28.35
CA SER A 334 11.91 1.39 29.50
C SER A 334 13.24 0.76 29.09
N LYS A 335 14.22 0.71 30.01
CA LYS A 335 15.44 -0.09 29.79
C LYS A 335 15.07 -1.55 29.47
N PRO A 336 15.82 -2.24 28.58
CA PRO A 336 17.11 -1.83 27.98
C PRO A 336 17.01 -1.07 26.63
N PHE A 337 15.92 -0.33 26.38
CA PHE A 337 15.78 0.50 25.18
C PHE A 337 16.89 1.56 25.07
N THR A 338 17.57 1.58 23.93
CA THR A 338 18.65 2.53 23.60
C THR A 338 18.07 3.63 22.72
N LEU A 339 18.06 4.86 23.22
CA LEU A 339 17.61 6.04 22.50
C LEU A 339 18.74 6.55 21.58
N LEU A 340 18.48 6.60 20.27
CA LEU A 340 19.46 7.05 19.27
C LEU A 340 19.20 8.50 18.84
N ALA A 341 17.94 8.94 18.78
CA ALA A 341 17.58 10.34 18.54
C ALA A 341 16.19 10.66 19.10
N THR A 342 15.98 11.94 19.41
CA THR A 342 14.65 12.48 19.72
C THR A 342 14.16 13.43 18.64
N ASN A 343 12.85 13.65 18.55
CA ASN A 343 12.29 14.78 17.79
C ASN A 343 12.40 16.09 18.61
N ASN A 344 11.83 17.18 18.10
CA ASN A 344 11.87 18.48 18.78
C ASN A 344 11.10 18.49 20.13
N ARG A 345 10.17 17.54 20.32
CA ARG A 345 9.39 17.34 21.54
C ARG A 345 10.03 16.39 22.53
N ARG A 346 11.27 15.93 22.28
CA ARG A 346 12.01 14.97 23.11
C ARG A 346 11.39 13.57 23.17
N ASN A 347 10.48 13.25 22.25
CA ASN A 347 9.97 11.89 22.06
C ASN A 347 10.91 11.09 21.17
N VAL A 348 10.76 9.77 21.16
CA VAL A 348 11.64 8.87 20.40
C VAL A 348 11.46 9.11 18.90
N ALA A 349 12.52 9.62 18.25
CA ALA A 349 12.59 9.68 16.80
C ALA A 349 13.27 8.45 16.21
N VAL A 350 14.33 7.97 16.86
CA VAL A 350 15.01 6.71 16.53
C VAL A 350 15.43 6.04 17.82
N GLY A 351 15.07 4.77 17.97
CA GLY A 351 15.44 3.96 19.13
C GLY A 351 15.65 2.50 18.75
N MET A 352 16.31 1.78 19.65
CA MET A 352 16.74 0.41 19.41
C MET A 352 16.57 -0.44 20.66
N LEU A 353 16.11 -1.68 20.50
CA LEU A 353 16.06 -2.67 21.57
C LEU A 353 16.54 -4.02 21.05
N LYS A 354 17.61 -4.56 21.64
CA LYS A 354 18.03 -5.95 21.36
C LYS A 354 17.14 -6.91 22.14
N TYR A 355 16.72 -8.00 21.51
CA TYR A 355 15.89 -9.02 22.15
C TYR A 355 16.18 -10.42 21.58
N GLY A 356 16.58 -11.35 22.46
CA GLY A 356 17.08 -12.65 22.03
C GLY A 356 18.27 -12.48 21.08
N LYS A 357 18.18 -13.08 19.90
CA LYS A 357 19.20 -12.97 18.82
C LYS A 357 18.91 -11.84 17.84
N GLY A 358 17.77 -11.16 17.98
CA GLY A 358 17.29 -10.13 17.06
C GLY A 358 17.23 -8.75 17.67
N MET A 359 16.58 -7.84 16.95
CA MET A 359 16.53 -6.43 17.29
C MET A 359 15.24 -5.76 16.84
N TYR A 360 14.78 -4.80 17.63
CA TYR A 360 13.79 -3.81 17.26
C TYR A 360 14.49 -2.48 16.92
N LEU A 361 14.13 -1.88 15.80
CA LEU A 361 14.44 -0.50 15.42
C LEU A 361 13.12 0.26 15.34
N ILE A 362 12.95 1.25 16.21
CA ILE A 362 11.70 1.99 16.37
C ILE A 362 11.93 3.42 15.92
N THR A 363 11.06 3.93 15.06
CA THR A 363 11.14 5.30 14.57
C THR A 363 9.78 5.98 14.57
N SER A 364 9.77 7.30 14.39
CA SER A 364 8.57 8.13 14.20
C SER A 364 8.59 8.86 12.86
N LEU A 365 9.12 8.21 11.83
CA LEU A 365 9.20 8.74 10.48
C LEU A 365 7.81 8.92 9.89
N HIS A 366 7.60 10.10 9.31
CA HIS A 366 6.37 10.49 8.64
C HIS A 366 6.52 10.35 7.12
N HIS A 367 5.68 9.53 6.48
CA HIS A 367 5.80 9.17 5.07
C HIS A 367 4.47 9.27 4.31
N GLU A 368 3.61 10.22 4.65
CA GLU A 368 2.33 10.43 3.97
C GLU A 368 2.54 10.78 2.48
N THR A 369 3.50 11.66 2.20
CA THR A 369 3.85 12.10 0.85
C THR A 369 5.18 11.54 0.39
N TYR A 370 5.36 11.48 -0.94
CA TYR A 370 6.63 11.07 -1.53
C TYR A 370 7.79 11.96 -1.12
N PHE A 371 7.55 13.26 -1.02
CA PHE A 371 8.60 14.19 -0.61
C PHE A 371 9.12 13.88 0.80
N GLN A 372 8.24 13.56 1.74
CA GLN A 372 8.64 13.21 3.10
C GLN A 372 9.37 11.86 3.12
N ALA A 373 8.85 10.85 2.40
CA ALA A 373 9.51 9.55 2.25
C ALA A 373 10.91 9.66 1.61
N SER A 374 11.06 10.50 0.59
CA SER A 374 12.35 10.77 -0.06
C SER A 374 13.32 11.51 0.87
N SER A 375 12.83 12.52 1.59
CA SER A 375 13.62 13.27 2.58
C SER A 375 14.17 12.34 3.68
N ASN A 376 13.38 11.36 4.09
CA ASN A 376 13.77 10.33 5.06
C ASN A 376 14.58 9.17 4.43
N GLY A 377 14.65 9.07 3.10
CA GLY A 377 15.17 7.91 2.38
C GLY A 377 16.58 7.51 2.77
N ARG A 378 17.48 8.48 3.02
CA ARG A 378 18.84 8.17 3.51
C ARG A 378 18.84 7.53 4.89
N LEU A 379 17.95 7.96 5.78
CA LEU A 379 17.82 7.36 7.10
C LEU A 379 17.18 5.97 6.99
N MET A 380 16.22 5.77 6.09
CA MET A 380 15.68 4.44 5.76
C MET A 380 16.77 3.48 5.29
N GLU A 381 17.67 3.91 4.40
CA GLU A 381 18.85 3.13 4.00
C GLU A 381 19.76 2.81 5.19
N ASN A 382 20.03 3.78 6.08
CA ASN A 382 20.83 3.55 7.28
C ASN A 382 20.19 2.54 8.25
N LEU A 383 18.86 2.57 8.40
CA LEU A 383 18.13 1.58 9.20
C LEU A 383 18.27 0.18 8.62
N ILE A 384 18.07 0.03 7.31
CA ILE A 384 18.21 -1.26 6.60
C ILE A 384 19.66 -1.76 6.68
N TYR A 385 20.65 -0.88 6.50
CA TYR A 385 22.06 -1.24 6.62
C TYR A 385 22.43 -1.66 8.03
N CYS A 386 21.92 -0.96 9.06
CA CYS A 386 22.11 -1.33 10.46
C CYS A 386 21.55 -2.73 10.73
N ALA A 387 20.33 -3.01 10.24
CA ALA A 387 19.70 -4.32 10.34
C ALA A 387 20.52 -5.41 9.62
N ALA A 388 20.96 -5.15 8.38
CA ALA A 388 21.77 -6.08 7.59
C ALA A 388 23.10 -6.42 8.28
N LYS A 389 23.82 -5.40 8.76
CA LYS A 389 25.06 -5.56 9.52
C LYS A 389 24.85 -6.33 10.82
N TYR A 390 23.72 -6.08 11.51
CA TYR A 390 23.36 -6.83 12.71
C TYR A 390 23.14 -8.31 12.41
N LEU A 391 22.38 -8.63 11.36
CA LEU A 391 22.12 -10.00 10.92
C LEU A 391 23.41 -10.74 10.54
N ASP A 392 24.31 -10.09 9.82
CA ASP A 392 25.60 -10.67 9.44
C ASP A 392 26.48 -11.00 10.65
N ALA A 393 26.50 -10.11 11.66
CA ALA A 393 27.25 -10.31 12.89
C ALA A 393 26.62 -11.35 13.83
N SER A 394 25.28 -11.45 13.88
CA SER A 394 24.56 -12.33 14.81
C SER A 394 24.35 -13.74 14.26
N MET A 395 24.30 -13.89 12.94
CA MET A 395 24.08 -15.15 12.23
C MET A 395 24.91 -15.17 10.94
N PRO A 396 26.23 -15.41 11.02
CA PRO A 396 27.07 -15.49 9.82
C PRO A 396 26.47 -16.53 8.89
N ARG A 397 26.05 -16.07 7.70
CA ARG A 397 25.37 -16.89 6.71
C ARG A 397 26.32 -18.00 6.26
N LYS A 398 26.21 -19.18 6.86
CA LYS A 398 26.93 -20.38 6.41
C LYS A 398 26.46 -20.71 5.00
N THR A 399 27.40 -20.85 4.08
CA THR A 399 27.25 -21.23 2.66
C THR A 399 26.68 -22.63 2.42
N ASN A 400 25.96 -23.23 3.38
CA ASN A 400 25.45 -24.60 3.30
C ASN A 400 23.92 -24.63 3.17
N GLY A 401 23.41 -24.50 1.95
CA GLY A 401 21.98 -24.46 1.57
C GLY A 401 21.15 -25.73 1.83
N LYS A 402 21.71 -26.82 2.38
CA LYS A 402 21.00 -28.12 2.41
C LYS A 402 19.90 -28.24 3.48
N SER A 403 19.96 -27.51 4.60
CA SER A 403 18.94 -27.68 5.67
C SER A 403 17.79 -26.67 5.61
N LYS A 404 17.98 -25.53 4.92
CA LYS A 404 16.94 -24.49 4.75
C LYS A 404 16.05 -24.80 3.53
N ALA A 405 16.65 -25.23 2.41
CA ALA A 405 15.93 -25.64 1.19
C ALA A 405 14.90 -26.76 1.44
N LYS A 406 15.26 -27.81 2.19
CA LYS A 406 14.34 -28.93 2.49
C LYS A 406 13.14 -28.53 3.37
N ARG A 407 13.26 -27.42 4.13
CA ARG A 407 12.12 -26.85 4.87
C ARG A 407 11.27 -25.98 3.95
N GLU A 408 11.88 -25.09 3.16
CA GLU A 408 11.16 -24.22 2.21
C GLU A 408 10.36 -25.02 1.16
N ASP A 409 10.92 -26.08 0.57
CA ASP A 409 10.22 -26.91 -0.42
C ASP A 409 8.92 -27.52 0.12
N ARG A 410 8.93 -27.92 1.38
CA ARG A 410 7.80 -28.59 2.03
C ARG A 410 6.71 -27.60 2.45
N TYR A 411 7.08 -26.35 2.71
CA TYR A 411 6.12 -25.26 2.96
C TYR A 411 5.50 -24.77 1.66
N ASP A 412 6.30 -24.54 0.63
CA ASP A 412 5.82 -24.10 -0.69
C ASP A 412 4.86 -25.15 -1.30
N GLU A 413 5.10 -26.46 -1.10
CA GLU A 413 4.16 -27.51 -1.50
C GLU A 413 2.83 -27.44 -0.72
N LEU A 414 2.87 -27.12 0.57
CA LEU A 414 1.70 -27.06 1.43
C LEU A 414 0.86 -25.81 1.17
N GLU A 415 1.49 -24.64 1.03
CA GLU A 415 0.83 -23.39 0.64
C GLU A 415 0.13 -23.56 -0.72
N ASN A 416 0.82 -24.16 -1.70
CA ASN A 416 0.20 -24.49 -2.99
C ASN A 416 -1.00 -25.45 -2.87
N LYS A 417 -0.96 -26.42 -1.96
CA LYS A 417 -2.10 -27.31 -1.69
C LYS A 417 -3.27 -26.57 -1.04
N ILE A 418 -2.99 -25.67 -0.10
CA ILE A 418 -3.99 -24.82 0.57
C ILE A 418 -4.62 -23.87 -0.44
N ASP A 419 -3.83 -23.22 -1.29
CA ASP A 419 -4.32 -22.29 -2.31
C ASP A 419 -5.17 -23.00 -3.38
N LYS A 420 -4.71 -24.14 -3.91
CA LYS A 420 -5.52 -24.96 -4.83
C LYS A 420 -6.83 -25.40 -4.20
N PHE A 421 -6.80 -25.72 -2.90
CA PHE A 421 -8.00 -26.06 -2.17
C PHE A 421 -8.94 -24.86 -2.01
N GLN A 422 -8.43 -23.69 -1.62
CA GLN A 422 -9.21 -22.45 -1.52
C GLN A 422 -9.81 -22.02 -2.87
N GLN A 423 -9.11 -22.24 -3.98
CA GLN A 423 -9.64 -21.97 -5.32
C GLN A 423 -10.82 -22.89 -5.67
N LYS A 424 -10.65 -24.21 -5.46
CA LYS A 424 -11.77 -25.17 -5.63
C LYS A 424 -12.94 -24.83 -4.72
N PHE A 425 -12.65 -24.38 -3.51
CA PHE A 425 -13.63 -23.96 -2.53
C PHE A 425 -14.45 -22.75 -3.00
N ARG A 426 -13.79 -21.69 -3.51
CA ARG A 426 -14.48 -20.52 -4.08
C ARG A 426 -15.36 -20.89 -5.28
N ALA A 427 -14.94 -21.87 -6.10
CA ALA A 427 -15.75 -22.37 -7.20
C ALA A 427 -17.03 -23.05 -6.72
N ILE A 428 -16.95 -23.88 -5.67
CA ILE A 428 -18.13 -24.50 -5.04
C ILE A 428 -19.07 -23.44 -4.47
N GLN A 429 -18.55 -22.45 -3.75
CA GLN A 429 -19.36 -21.35 -3.21
C GLN A 429 -20.14 -20.62 -4.31
N LYS A 430 -19.48 -20.32 -5.43
CA LYS A 430 -20.12 -19.68 -6.58
C LYS A 430 -21.26 -20.53 -7.15
N SER A 431 -21.10 -21.85 -7.22
CA SER A 431 -22.16 -22.76 -7.68
C SER A 431 -23.35 -22.80 -6.70
N ILE A 432 -23.09 -22.75 -5.39
CA ILE A 432 -24.14 -22.66 -4.37
C ILE A 432 -24.92 -21.35 -4.53
N ASP A 433 -24.22 -20.22 -4.69
CA ASP A 433 -24.86 -18.92 -4.86
C ASP A 433 -25.74 -18.89 -6.12
N GLN A 434 -25.28 -19.52 -7.21
CA GLN A 434 -26.07 -19.68 -8.45
C GLN A 434 -27.33 -20.53 -8.25
N LEU A 435 -27.23 -21.65 -7.52
CA LEU A 435 -28.41 -22.48 -7.22
C LEU A 435 -29.43 -21.74 -6.36
N ASN A 436 -28.96 -20.95 -5.39
CA ASN A 436 -29.83 -20.10 -4.57
C ASN A 436 -30.56 -19.05 -5.41
N GLU A 437 -29.88 -18.42 -6.38
CA GLU A 437 -30.53 -17.47 -7.29
C GLU A 437 -31.59 -18.14 -8.18
N VAL A 438 -31.31 -19.32 -8.73
CA VAL A 438 -32.27 -20.07 -9.55
C VAL A 438 -33.48 -20.48 -8.72
N SER A 439 -33.24 -21.05 -7.53
CA SER A 439 -34.30 -21.42 -6.59
C SER A 439 -35.19 -20.24 -6.24
N LYS A 440 -34.60 -19.07 -5.95
CA LYS A 440 -35.36 -17.87 -5.63
C LYS A 440 -36.23 -17.40 -6.80
N ARG A 441 -35.70 -17.41 -8.03
CA ARG A 441 -36.46 -17.03 -9.23
C ARG A 441 -37.65 -17.94 -9.49
N GLU A 442 -37.50 -19.25 -9.29
CA GLU A 442 -38.61 -20.20 -9.48
C GLU A 442 -39.68 -20.08 -8.39
N LEU A 443 -39.28 -19.82 -7.14
CA LEU A 443 -40.21 -19.46 -6.05
C LEU A 443 -40.98 -18.17 -6.32
N ASP A 444 -40.33 -17.16 -6.90
CA ASP A 444 -40.99 -15.91 -7.27
C ASP A 444 -42.00 -16.13 -8.43
N LYS A 445 -41.64 -16.95 -9.43
CA LYS A 445 -42.56 -17.33 -10.52
C LYS A 445 -43.76 -18.15 -10.05
N SER A 446 -43.59 -19.06 -9.08
CA SER A 446 -44.71 -19.85 -8.56
C SER A 446 -45.70 -18.95 -7.80
N ARG A 447 -45.19 -17.97 -7.04
CA ARG A 447 -46.01 -16.96 -6.36
C ARG A 447 -46.78 -16.04 -7.33
N GLU A 448 -46.19 -15.70 -8.47
CA GLU A 448 -46.89 -14.91 -9.50
C GLU A 448 -48.02 -15.69 -10.18
N LYS A 449 -47.90 -17.03 -10.29
CA LYS A 449 -48.95 -17.88 -10.88
C LYS A 449 -50.11 -18.19 -9.91
N GLU A 450 -49.87 -18.18 -8.59
CA GLU A 450 -50.89 -18.44 -7.57
C GLU A 450 -51.85 -17.26 -7.29
N TYR A 451 -51.67 -16.10 -7.94
CA TYR A 451 -52.58 -14.96 -7.80
C TYR A 451 -53.04 -14.35 -9.14
N PRO A 452 -53.97 -14.97 -9.87
CA PRO A 452 -54.99 -14.17 -10.54
C PRO A 452 -55.81 -13.51 -9.41
N ARG A 453 -55.88 -12.17 -9.39
CA ARG A 453 -56.86 -11.49 -8.51
C ARG A 453 -58.26 -11.89 -8.95
N GLU A 454 -58.82 -12.92 -8.33
CA GLU A 454 -60.26 -13.12 -8.33
C GLU A 454 -60.88 -11.95 -7.57
N LYS A 455 -61.61 -11.11 -8.31
CA LYS A 455 -62.65 -10.26 -7.75
C LYS A 455 -63.68 -11.22 -7.19
N ASP A 456 -63.58 -11.51 -5.90
CA ASP A 456 -64.65 -11.91 -4.98
C ASP A 456 -64.04 -12.83 -3.94
N GLY A 457 -63.78 -12.25 -2.77
CA GLY A 457 -62.92 -12.83 -1.76
C GLY A 457 -63.49 -14.09 -1.14
N GLN A 458 -62.75 -15.19 -1.30
CA GLN A 458 -62.47 -16.17 -0.25
C GLN A 458 -61.23 -17.00 -0.63
N PRO A 459 -60.22 -17.13 0.24
CA PRO A 459 -59.04 -17.94 -0.06
C PRO A 459 -59.39 -19.44 -0.01
N SER A 460 -59.25 -20.12 -1.14
CA SER A 460 -59.26 -21.57 -1.27
C SER A 460 -58.03 -22.17 -0.58
N SER A 461 -58.23 -23.01 0.44
CA SER A 461 -57.16 -23.80 1.06
C SER A 461 -56.77 -24.96 0.15
N THR A 462 -55.97 -24.68 -0.88
CA THR A 462 -55.36 -25.72 -1.71
C THR A 462 -54.01 -26.12 -1.13
N GLU A 463 -53.78 -27.43 -1.04
CA GLU A 463 -52.56 -28.05 -0.53
C GLU A 463 -51.32 -27.48 -1.24
N ILE A 464 -50.32 -27.13 -0.43
CA ILE A 464 -49.05 -26.60 -0.92
C ILE A 464 -48.44 -27.63 -1.88
N PRO A 465 -48.12 -27.27 -3.15
CA PRO A 465 -47.58 -28.23 -4.09
C PRO A 465 -46.23 -28.80 -3.58
N PRO A 466 -45.92 -30.08 -3.87
CA PRO A 466 -44.71 -30.79 -3.39
C PRO A 466 -43.39 -30.06 -3.62
N GLN A 467 -43.35 -29.13 -4.58
CA GLN A 467 -42.19 -28.33 -4.93
C GLN A 467 -41.68 -27.43 -3.79
N GLN A 468 -42.55 -26.95 -2.88
CA GLN A 468 -42.07 -26.13 -1.75
C GLN A 468 -41.24 -26.93 -0.73
N ASP A 469 -41.46 -28.23 -0.59
CA ASP A 469 -40.74 -29.04 0.38
C ASP A 469 -39.33 -29.40 -0.11
N TYR A 470 -39.15 -29.64 -1.41
CA TYR A 470 -37.82 -29.79 -2.01
C TYR A 470 -36.95 -28.55 -1.80
N TYR A 471 -37.51 -27.34 -1.90
CA TYR A 471 -36.75 -26.11 -1.65
C TYR A 471 -36.34 -25.96 -0.19
N LYS A 472 -37.17 -26.37 0.77
CA LYS A 472 -36.77 -26.39 2.19
C LYS A 472 -35.62 -27.37 2.40
N GLU A 473 -35.67 -28.54 1.78
CA GLU A 473 -34.64 -29.56 1.92
C GLU A 473 -33.29 -29.15 1.31
N ILE A 474 -33.29 -28.55 0.11
CA ILE A 474 -32.09 -27.96 -0.49
C ILE A 474 -31.48 -26.91 0.45
N ASN A 475 -32.29 -26.01 1.01
CA ASN A 475 -31.80 -24.97 1.92
C ASN A 475 -31.22 -25.54 3.21
N VAL A 476 -31.77 -26.64 3.73
CA VAL A 476 -31.21 -27.36 4.89
C VAL A 476 -29.85 -27.97 4.56
N LEU A 477 -29.71 -28.62 3.40
CA LEU A 477 -28.44 -29.20 2.95
C LEU A 477 -27.37 -28.13 2.73
N LEU A 478 -27.71 -27.03 2.07
CA LEU A 478 -26.81 -25.88 1.88
C LEU A 478 -26.39 -25.25 3.21
N SER A 479 -27.31 -25.12 4.16
CA SER A 479 -27.01 -24.61 5.51
C SER A 479 -26.07 -25.54 6.30
N LYS A 480 -26.26 -26.87 6.20
CA LYS A 480 -25.37 -27.86 6.80
C LYS A 480 -23.97 -27.77 6.21
N LEU A 481 -23.86 -27.63 4.89
CA LEU A 481 -22.58 -27.46 4.20
C LEU A 481 -21.88 -26.17 4.65
N GLN A 482 -22.59 -25.05 4.70
CA GLN A 482 -22.05 -23.77 5.15
C GLN A 482 -21.51 -23.86 6.59
N ARG A 483 -22.22 -24.54 7.50
CA ARG A 483 -21.73 -24.75 8.88
C ARG A 483 -20.44 -25.57 8.92
N LYS A 484 -20.34 -26.65 8.13
CA LYS A 484 -19.12 -27.47 8.05
C LYS A 484 -17.94 -26.67 7.48
N ILE A 485 -18.22 -25.82 6.50
CA ILE A 485 -17.25 -24.87 5.92
C ILE A 485 -16.74 -23.90 6.98
N ASP A 486 -17.65 -23.29 7.74
CA ASP A 486 -17.28 -22.30 8.75
C ASP A 486 -16.47 -22.93 9.89
N LEU A 487 -16.80 -24.17 10.27
CA LEU A 487 -16.02 -24.95 11.23
C LEU A 487 -14.61 -25.25 10.69
N PHE A 488 -14.51 -25.76 9.47
CA PHE A 488 -13.23 -26.05 8.85
C PHE A 488 -12.36 -24.79 8.72
N ASN A 489 -12.93 -23.66 8.28
CA ASN A 489 -12.23 -22.38 8.21
C ASN A 489 -11.75 -21.89 9.58
N ARG A 490 -12.55 -22.07 10.65
CA ARG A 490 -12.11 -21.76 12.02
C ARG A 490 -10.96 -22.66 12.46
N GLU A 491 -11.00 -23.94 12.11
CA GLU A 491 -10.00 -24.91 12.50
C GLU A 491 -8.67 -24.74 11.76
N ILE A 492 -8.69 -24.45 10.45
CA ILE A 492 -7.45 -24.16 9.70
C ILE A 492 -6.83 -22.83 10.18
N LYS A 493 -7.67 -21.88 10.61
CA LYS A 493 -7.20 -20.66 11.27
C LYS A 493 -6.61 -20.92 12.67
N GLY A 494 -6.67 -22.16 13.19
CA GLY A 494 -6.02 -22.59 14.42
C GLY A 494 -4.48 -22.59 14.36
N ASP A 495 -3.86 -22.72 15.52
CA ASP A 495 -2.40 -22.72 15.68
C ASP A 495 -1.80 -24.09 15.31
N PHE A 496 -1.37 -24.27 14.06
CA PHE A 496 -0.47 -25.36 13.70
C PHE A 496 0.96 -24.88 14.00
N SER A 497 1.58 -25.41 15.06
CA SER A 497 2.90 -25.00 15.57
C SER A 497 4.07 -25.44 14.70
N ASN A 498 3.82 -25.74 13.42
CA ASN A 498 4.81 -26.26 12.46
C ASN A 498 5.44 -27.60 12.87
N SER A 499 4.80 -28.33 13.79
CA SER A 499 5.23 -29.68 14.16
C SER A 499 4.77 -30.72 13.13
N LYS A 500 5.50 -31.83 13.01
CA LYS A 500 5.10 -32.95 12.13
C LYS A 500 3.72 -33.51 12.51
N SER A 501 3.37 -33.50 13.80
CA SER A 501 2.07 -33.92 14.32
C SER A 501 0.95 -32.96 13.89
N ASP A 502 1.21 -31.66 13.85
CA ASP A 502 0.24 -30.65 13.41
C ASP A 502 -0.09 -30.81 11.92
N LEU A 503 0.94 -31.11 11.10
CA LEU A 503 0.74 -31.38 9.68
C LEU A 503 -0.08 -32.65 9.44
N GLN A 504 0.19 -33.72 10.18
CA GLN A 504 -0.61 -34.96 10.10
C GLN A 504 -2.06 -34.74 10.55
N ALA A 505 -2.26 -33.90 11.58
CA ALA A 505 -3.60 -33.53 12.03
C ALA A 505 -4.35 -32.71 10.97
N LEU A 506 -3.68 -31.77 10.30
CA LEU A 506 -4.27 -31.00 9.20
C LEU A 506 -4.63 -31.88 8.00
N GLU A 507 -3.75 -32.80 7.60
CA GLU A 507 -4.01 -33.74 6.50
C GLU A 507 -5.21 -34.65 6.81
N LYS A 508 -5.29 -35.17 8.04
CA LYS A 508 -6.44 -35.98 8.50
C LYS A 508 -7.75 -35.18 8.41
N ARG A 509 -7.77 -33.95 8.93
CA ARG A 509 -8.96 -33.09 8.90
C ARG A 509 -9.37 -32.70 7.49
N LEU A 510 -8.40 -32.43 6.61
CA LEU A 510 -8.66 -32.14 5.21
C LEU A 510 -9.31 -33.35 4.50
N LYS A 511 -8.94 -34.58 4.88
CA LYS A 511 -9.58 -35.81 4.39
C LYS A 511 -11.02 -35.93 4.91
N GLU A 512 -11.26 -35.69 6.20
CA GLU A 512 -12.60 -35.72 6.81
C GLU A 512 -13.53 -34.66 6.21
N PHE A 513 -13.03 -33.45 5.99
CA PHE A 513 -13.79 -32.38 5.33
C PHE A 513 -14.17 -32.76 3.90
N ARG A 514 -13.24 -33.32 3.12
CA ARG A 514 -13.52 -33.79 1.75
C ARG A 514 -14.62 -34.85 1.72
N GLN A 515 -14.59 -35.80 2.66
CA GLN A 515 -15.66 -36.80 2.79
C GLN A 515 -17.00 -36.12 3.06
N SER A 516 -17.03 -35.22 4.04
CA SER A 516 -18.25 -34.49 4.40
C SER A 516 -18.84 -33.63 3.27
N VAL A 517 -18.00 -33.07 2.39
CA VAL A 517 -18.46 -32.35 1.19
C VAL A 517 -18.99 -33.33 0.14
N GLY A 518 -18.35 -34.50 0.00
CA GLY A 518 -18.84 -35.60 -0.83
C GLY A 518 -20.24 -36.03 -0.45
N ASP A 519 -20.48 -36.29 0.84
CA ASP A 519 -21.79 -36.75 1.33
C ASP A 519 -22.91 -35.75 0.99
N VAL A 520 -22.66 -34.44 1.13
CA VAL A 520 -23.65 -33.41 0.77
C VAL A 520 -23.90 -33.36 -0.74
N LYS A 521 -22.84 -33.51 -1.54
CA LYS A 521 -22.96 -33.55 -3.01
C LYS A 521 -23.82 -34.74 -3.44
N ASP A 522 -23.64 -35.90 -2.81
CA ASP A 522 -24.41 -37.10 -3.13
C ASP A 522 -25.89 -36.92 -2.76
N SER A 523 -26.20 -36.36 -1.58
CA SER A 523 -27.58 -36.02 -1.21
C SER A 523 -28.24 -35.00 -2.16
N LEU A 524 -27.50 -33.99 -2.62
CA LEU A 524 -28.02 -33.03 -3.62
C LEU A 524 -28.27 -33.70 -4.98
N THR A 525 -27.46 -34.68 -5.34
CA THR A 525 -27.62 -35.43 -6.60
C THR A 525 -28.85 -36.35 -6.54
N GLU A 526 -29.06 -37.02 -5.40
CA GLU A 526 -30.25 -37.85 -5.16
C GLU A 526 -31.52 -37.00 -5.21
N LEU A 527 -31.55 -35.87 -4.51
CA LEU A 527 -32.67 -34.95 -4.51
C LEU A 527 -32.98 -34.40 -5.91
N ALA A 528 -31.94 -34.08 -6.69
CA ALA A 528 -32.11 -33.65 -8.09
C ALA A 528 -32.77 -34.73 -8.96
N ASN A 529 -32.39 -36.00 -8.76
CA ASN A 529 -32.98 -37.13 -9.49
C ASN A 529 -34.45 -37.37 -9.08
N GLU A 530 -34.81 -37.15 -7.82
CA GLU A 530 -36.21 -37.24 -7.35
C GLU A 530 -37.08 -36.13 -7.93
N ILE A 531 -36.55 -34.90 -7.99
CA ILE A 531 -37.23 -33.77 -8.66
C ILE A 531 -37.44 -34.09 -10.14
N GLU A 532 -36.43 -34.64 -10.83
CA GLU A 532 -36.56 -35.01 -12.25
C GLU A 532 -37.60 -36.13 -12.46
N LYS A 533 -37.69 -37.10 -11.54
CA LYS A 533 -38.69 -38.18 -11.60
C LYS A 533 -40.11 -37.70 -11.32
N SER A 534 -40.28 -36.71 -10.44
CA SER A 534 -41.60 -36.15 -10.09
C SER A 534 -42.11 -35.12 -11.09
N THR A 535 -41.24 -34.62 -11.97
CA THR A 535 -41.60 -33.66 -13.04
C THR A 535 -41.84 -34.31 -14.41
N LYS A 536 -41.52 -35.60 -14.55
CA LYS A 536 -41.91 -36.46 -15.69
C LYS A 536 -43.16 -37.24 -15.34
#